data_AF-D2U4Q9-F1
#
_entry.id   AF-D2U4Q9-F1
#
_cell.length_a   1.000
_cell.length_b   1.000
_cell.length_c   1.000
_cell.angle_alpha   90.00
_cell.angle_beta   90.00
_cell.angle_gamma   90.00
#
_symmetry.space_group_name_H-M   'P 1'
#
loop_
_entity.id
_entity.type
_entity.pdbx_description
1 polymer ?
#
loop_
_entity_poly.entity_id
_entity_poly.type
_entity_poly.pdbx_seq_one_letter_code
_entity_poly.pdbx_strand_id
1 'polypeptide(L)' 'MIYEKGLGIPNSQISTGLMAYTQTEVYQKSLVEFRSRFNLDGLVDGEVTDKQRERAKKKLDELKASK' A
#
# COMPACT_ATOMS: atom_id res chain seq x y z
N MET A 1 14.08 6.92 26.22
CA MET A 1 12.95 6.05 25.84
C MET A 1 11.91 6.94 25.19
N ILE A 2 11.77 6.86 23.87
CA ILE A 2 10.82 7.68 23.13
C ILE A 2 9.43 7.06 23.38
N TYR A 3 8.72 7.57 24.38
CA TYR A 3 7.27 7.44 24.44
C TYR A 3 6.71 8.38 23.36
N GLU A 4 6.77 7.94 22.12
CA GLU A 4 6.16 8.66 21.01
C GLU A 4 4.65 8.60 21.18
N LYS A 5 4.02 9.77 21.15
CA LYS A 5 2.61 10.02 21.43
C LYS A 5 1.70 9.08 20.62
N GLY A 6 1.40 7.90 21.16
CA GLY A 6 0.46 6.98 20.53
C GLY A 6 -0.90 7.65 20.42
N LEU A 7 -1.47 7.68 19.21
CA LEU A 7 -2.79 8.27 18.92
C LEU A 7 -3.97 7.56 19.64
N GLY A 8 -3.70 6.64 20.57
CA GLY A 8 -4.70 5.79 21.21
C GLY A 8 -5.37 4.80 20.26
N ILE A 9 -4.84 4.63 19.03
CA ILE A 9 -5.43 3.77 18.00
C ILE A 9 -4.86 2.34 18.14
N PRO A 10 -5.72 1.32 18.29
CA PRO A 10 -5.27 -0.07 18.28
C PRO A 10 -4.62 -0.46 16.94
N ASN A 11 -3.56 -1.28 16.99
CA ASN A 11 -2.88 -1.80 15.80
C ASN A 11 -3.81 -2.52 14.82
N SER A 12 -4.90 -3.13 15.30
CA SER A 12 -5.92 -3.76 14.47
C SER A 12 -6.67 -2.77 13.59
N GLN A 13 -6.97 -1.58 14.11
CA GLN A 13 -7.62 -0.50 13.36
C GLN A 13 -6.66 0.10 12.32
N ILE A 14 -5.39 0.28 12.69
CA ILE A 14 -4.33 0.71 11.75
C ILE A 14 -4.21 -0.29 10.59
N SER A 15 -4.14 -1.59 10.91
CA SER A 15 -4.04 -2.66 9.92
C SER A 15 -5.25 -2.70 8.98
N THR A 16 -6.45 -2.49 9.52
CA THR A 16 -7.70 -2.43 8.74
C THR A 16 -7.69 -1.24 7.78
N GLY A 17 -7.30 -0.06 8.25
CA GLY A 17 -7.20 1.14 7.41
C GLY A 17 -6.18 0.98 6.29
N LEU A 18 -4.99 0.45 6.60
CA LEU A 18 -3.96 0.16 5.59
C LEU A 18 -4.43 -0.89 4.58
N MET A 19 -5.12 -1.94 5.04
CA MET A 19 -5.69 -2.94 4.15
C MET A 19 -6.67 -2.28 3.18
N ALA A 20 -7.60 -1.46 3.67
CA ALA A 20 -8.55 -0.74 2.80
C ALA A 20 -7.84 0.17 1.79
N TYR A 21 -6.85 0.94 2.23
CA TYR A 21 -6.07 1.83 1.35
C TYR A 21 -5.33 1.06 0.24
N THR A 22 -4.67 -0.04 0.60
CA THR A 22 -3.91 -0.86 -0.37
C THR A 22 -4.80 -1.57 -1.39
N GLN A 23 -6.12 -1.64 -1.17
CA GLN A 23 -7.07 -2.20 -2.14
C GLN A 23 -7.62 -1.15 -3.13
N THR A 24 -7.24 0.11 -3.00
CA THR A 24 -7.74 1.19 -3.88
C THR A 24 -7.13 1.15 -5.28
N GLU A 25 -7.85 1.68 -6.26
CA GLU A 25 -7.38 1.79 -7.66
C GLU A 25 -6.06 2.57 -7.74
N VAL A 26 -5.97 3.69 -7.00
CA VAL A 26 -4.79 4.57 -6.98
C VAL A 26 -3.55 3.83 -6.46
N TYR A 27 -3.71 3.04 -5.39
CA TYR A 27 -2.59 2.25 -4.86
C TYR A 27 -2.17 1.14 -5.84
N GLN A 28 -3.12 0.44 -6.47
CA GLN A 28 -2.76 -0.58 -7.46
C GLN A 28 -2.06 0.03 -8.67
N LYS A 29 -2.51 1.21 -9.12
CA LYS A 29 -1.85 1.96 -10.19
C LYS A 29 -0.42 2.34 -9.83
N SER A 30 -0.16 2.79 -8.60
CA SER A 30 1.20 3.15 -8.17
C SER A 30 2.14 1.95 -8.18
N LEU A 31 1.68 0.75 -7.81
CA LEU A 31 2.47 -0.48 -7.91
C LEU A 31 2.80 -0.85 -9.37
N VAL A 32 1.90 -0.56 -10.31
CA VAL A 32 2.13 -0.85 -11.72
C VAL A 32 3.12 0.14 -12.33
N GLU A 33 3.01 1.43 -11.99
CA GLU A 33 3.81 2.51 -12.60
C GLU A 33 5.19 2.70 -11.95
N PHE A 34 5.31 2.49 -10.64
CA PHE A 34 6.52 2.77 -9.87
C PHE A 34 7.07 1.52 -9.21
N ARG A 35 8.41 1.40 -9.17
CA ARG A 35 9.11 0.25 -8.57
C ARG A 35 9.53 0.49 -7.13
N SER A 36 9.95 1.69 -6.75
CA SER A 36 10.48 1.94 -5.40
C SER A 36 9.38 1.90 -4.33
N ARG A 37 9.69 1.28 -3.19
CA ARG A 37 8.90 1.37 -1.97
C ARG A 37 9.55 2.36 -1.02
N PHE A 38 8.77 2.96 -0.14
CA PHE A 38 9.24 3.97 0.81
C PHE A 38 8.86 3.58 2.23
N ASN A 39 9.77 3.78 3.17
CA ASN A 39 9.51 3.64 4.60
C ASN A 39 8.82 4.90 5.18
N LEU A 40 8.55 4.90 6.48
CA LEU A 40 7.85 6.02 7.15
C LEU A 40 8.67 7.32 7.18
N ASP A 41 9.99 7.24 7.01
CA ASP A 41 10.88 8.39 6.91
C ASP A 41 10.98 8.95 5.48
N GLY A 42 10.29 8.32 4.52
CA GLY A 42 10.30 8.71 3.11
C GLY A 42 11.54 8.24 2.34
N LEU A 43 12.35 7.34 2.90
CA LEU A 43 13.52 6.77 2.25
C LEU A 43 13.14 5.52 1.45
N VAL A 44 13.86 5.26 0.35
CA VAL A 44 13.65 4.06 -0.45
C VAL A 44 13.98 2.83 0.38
N ASP A 45 13.03 1.92 0.50
CA ASP A 45 13.14 0.68 1.25
C ASP A 45 12.54 -0.48 0.46
N GLY A 46 13.39 -1.04 -0.42
CA GLY A 46 13.03 -2.13 -1.32
C GLY A 46 12.24 -1.71 -2.55
N GLU A 47 11.79 -2.71 -3.29
CA GLU A 47 11.14 -2.52 -4.58
C GLU A 47 9.92 -3.45 -4.77
N VAL A 48 9.01 -3.04 -5.65
CA VAL A 48 7.90 -3.83 -6.13
C VAL A 48 8.43 -4.82 -7.18
N THR A 49 8.33 -6.11 -6.87
CA THR A 49 8.80 -7.17 -7.78
C THR A 49 7.86 -7.32 -8.97
N ASP A 50 8.34 -7.88 -10.08
CA ASP A 50 7.50 -8.06 -11.28
C ASP A 50 6.25 -8.91 -10.98
N LYS A 51 6.37 -9.93 -10.13
CA LYS A 51 5.22 -10.74 -9.66
C LYS A 51 4.19 -9.90 -8.89
N GLN A 52 4.63 -8.91 -8.13
CA GLN A 52 3.73 -7.99 -7.43
C GLN A 52 3.06 -7.01 -8.41
N ARG A 53 3.78 -6.54 -9.44
CA ARG A 53 3.23 -5.69 -10.51
C ARG A 53 2.14 -6.41 -11.30
N GLU A 54 2.37 -7.67 -11.67
CA GLU A 54 1.36 -8.46 -12.40
C GLU A 54 0.09 -8.68 -11.57
N ARG A 55 0.24 -8.95 -10.26
CA ARG A 55 -0.91 -9.04 -9.35
C ARG A 55 -1.65 -7.72 -9.25
N ALA A 56 -0.93 -6.60 -9.15
CA ALA A 56 -1.52 -5.27 -9.08
C ALA A 56 -2.27 -4.91 -10.37
N LYS A 57 -1.71 -5.25 -11.53
CA LYS A 57 -2.35 -5.09 -12.83
C LYS A 57 -3.67 -5.86 -12.91
N LYS A 58 -3.66 -7.15 -12.54
CA LYS A 58 -4.89 -7.96 -12.49
C LYS A 58 -5.94 -7.32 -11.58
N LYS A 59 -5.55 -6.87 -10.40
CA LYS A 59 -6.47 -6.24 -9.45
C LYS A 59 -7.03 -4.92 -10.00
N LEU A 60 -6.21 -4.14 -10.69
CA LEU A 60 -6.61 -2.89 -11.33
C LEU A 60 -7.66 -3.13 -12.42
N ASP A 61 -7.49 -4.18 -13.22
CA ASP A 61 -8.44 -4.58 -14.26
C ASP A 61 -9.79 -5.03 -13.64
N GLU A 62 -9.76 -5.81 -12.56
CA GLU A 62 -10.96 -6.19 -11.80
C GLU A 62 -11.72 -4.96 -11.25
N LEU A 63 -11.01 -3.98 -10.70
CA LEU A 63 -11.61 -2.76 -10.17
C LEU A 63 -12.27 -1.91 -11.27
N LYS A 64 -11.64 -1.83 -12.45
CA LYS A 64 -12.20 -1.11 -13.60
C LYS A 64 -13.41 -1.79 -14.19
N ALA A 65 -13.44 -3.11 -14.22
CA ALA A 65 -14.59 -3.89 -14.70
C ALA A 65 -15.80 -3.83 -13.76
N SER A 66 -15.58 -3.49 -12.49
CA SER A 66 -16.65 -3.35 -11.48
C SER A 66 -17.31 -1.96 -11.41
N LYS A 67 -16.88 -1.03 -12.27
CA LYS A 67 -17.41 0.33 -12.38
C LYS A 67 -18.37 0.44 -13.57
#